data_AF-A0A2T3KLL4-F1
#
_entry.id   AF-A0A2T3KLL4-F1
#
_cell.length_a   1.000
_cell.length_b   1.000
_cell.length_c   1.000
_cell.angle_alpha   90.00
_cell.angle_beta   90.00
_cell.angle_gamma   90.00
#
_symmetry.space_group_name_H-M   'P 1'
#
loop_
_entity.id
_entity.type
_entity.pdbx_description
1 polymer ?
#
loop_
_entity_poly.entity_id
_entity_poly.type
_entity_poly.pdbx_seq_one_letter_code
_entity_poly.pdbx_strand_id
1 'polypeptide(L)'
;MGGKTFDGLSRRHTTAELNIKMAEVIELLKVFFSDFAQPLFLKNKKDHGDLDLIVAINEGRRPALESFISQSYNDYKFSEREISFLHGDLHVDLIIINKKWIDSAVNYFSYGDLGNLLGMLARSVGYRLSEQGIFETLKAEDCAPMARNYITHNWDESLELLGFSRTHIKKFTNGFSDAIDMFNFIKSSKLYDKQIFKLENMNSAQRRRFKKRPNQKLFLEHL
;
A
#
# COMPACT_ATOMS: atom_id res chain seq x y z
N MET A 1 -1.45 6.87 0.93
CA MET A 1 -2.39 6.72 2.05
C MET A 1 -1.83 7.34 3.32
N GLY A 2 -2.62 8.25 3.88
CA GLY A 2 -2.44 8.87 5.17
C GLY A 2 -3.84 9.16 5.68
N GLY A 3 -4.37 8.25 6.52
CA GLY A 3 -5.76 8.21 6.99
C GLY A 3 -6.15 9.36 7.92
N LYS A 4 -6.09 10.59 7.41
CA LYS A 4 -6.54 11.82 8.07
C LYS A 4 -7.40 12.68 7.14
N THR A 5 -7.83 12.15 5.98
CA THR A 5 -8.61 12.90 5.00
C THR A 5 -9.94 13.38 5.60
N PHE A 6 -10.59 12.56 6.43
CA PHE A 6 -11.84 12.87 7.12
C PHE A 6 -11.69 12.71 8.64
N ASP A 7 -10.60 13.26 9.20
CA ASP A 7 -10.29 13.22 10.64
C ASP A 7 -11.43 13.87 11.43
N GLY A 8 -11.93 13.19 12.47
CA GLY A 8 -13.08 13.63 13.28
C GLY A 8 -14.46 13.26 12.73
N LEU A 9 -14.58 12.80 11.47
CA LEU A 9 -15.84 12.30 10.88
C LEU A 9 -15.89 10.77 10.80
N SER A 10 -14.72 10.14 10.73
CA SER A 10 -14.57 8.68 10.74
C SER A 10 -14.20 8.16 12.12
N ARG A 11 -14.55 6.90 12.40
CA ARG A 11 -14.07 6.16 13.59
C ARG A 11 -13.34 4.88 13.19
N ARG A 12 -12.71 4.22 14.16
CA ARG A 12 -12.18 2.87 13.95
C ARG A 12 -13.31 1.84 14.01
N HIS A 13 -13.19 0.80 13.19
CA HIS A 13 -14.13 -0.32 13.11
C HIS A 13 -13.42 -1.62 13.45
N THR A 14 -14.10 -2.50 14.18
CA THR A 14 -13.63 -3.87 14.37
C THR A 14 -13.53 -4.59 13.03
N THR A 15 -12.75 -5.67 12.95
CA THR A 15 -12.66 -6.47 11.70
C THR A 15 -14.03 -6.98 11.22
N ALA A 16 -14.92 -7.33 12.15
CA ALA A 16 -16.28 -7.78 11.80
C ALA A 16 -17.11 -6.63 11.19
N GLU A 17 -17.11 -5.45 11.80
CA GLU A 17 -17.79 -4.26 11.27
C GLU A 17 -17.23 -3.84 9.91
N LEU A 18 -15.90 -3.86 9.76
CA LEU A 18 -15.23 -3.52 8.50
C LEU A 18 -15.67 -4.46 7.39
N ASN A 19 -15.74 -5.78 7.65
CA ASN A 19 -16.13 -6.77 6.65
C ASN A 19 -17.57 -6.58 6.17
N ILE A 20 -18.50 -6.22 7.07
CA ILE A 20 -19.89 -5.92 6.72
C ILE A 20 -19.96 -4.69 5.80
N LYS A 21 -19.36 -3.58 6.23
CA LYS A 21 -19.34 -2.33 5.46
C LYS A 21 -18.60 -2.47 4.13
N MET A 22 -17.53 -3.27 4.09
CA MET A 22 -16.81 -3.58 2.86
C MET A 22 -17.72 -4.31 1.87
N ALA A 23 -18.52 -5.28 2.31
CA ALA A 23 -19.46 -5.98 1.46
C ALA A 23 -20.53 -5.02 0.88
N GLU A 24 -21.04 -4.09 1.69
CA GLU A 24 -21.96 -3.03 1.25
C GLU A 24 -21.31 -2.14 0.17
N VAL A 25 -20.11 -1.64 0.42
CA VAL A 25 -19.35 -0.80 -0.52
C VAL A 25 -19.06 -1.55 -1.82
N ILE A 26 -18.63 -2.81 -1.75
CA ILE A 26 -18.37 -3.64 -2.93
C ILE A 26 -19.65 -3.85 -3.73
N GLU A 27 -20.78 -4.17 -3.08
CA GLU A 27 -22.04 -4.40 -3.80
C GLU A 27 -22.50 -3.16 -4.56
N LEU A 28 -22.34 -1.98 -3.96
CA LEU A 28 -22.67 -0.70 -4.59
C LEU A 28 -21.76 -0.37 -5.78
N LEU A 29 -20.47 -0.69 -5.68
CA LEU A 29 -19.46 -0.17 -6.60
C LEU A 29 -18.93 -1.19 -7.62
N LYS A 30 -19.17 -2.49 -7.43
CA LYS A 30 -18.64 -3.56 -8.30
C LYS A 30 -18.96 -3.36 -9.79
N VAL A 31 -20.07 -2.70 -10.12
CA VAL A 31 -20.48 -2.40 -11.50
C VAL A 31 -19.51 -1.44 -12.23
N PHE A 32 -18.67 -0.72 -11.49
CA PHE A 32 -17.64 0.16 -12.05
C PHE A 32 -16.29 -0.54 -12.21
N PHE A 33 -16.11 -1.72 -11.60
CA PHE A 33 -14.82 -2.39 -11.51
C PHE A 33 -14.73 -3.58 -12.48
N SER A 34 -13.58 -3.72 -13.10
CA SER A 34 -13.16 -4.92 -13.84
C SER A 34 -12.48 -5.95 -12.94
N ASP A 35 -12.00 -5.48 -11.79
CA ASP A 35 -11.33 -6.26 -10.75
C ASP A 35 -11.22 -5.42 -9.47
N PHE A 36 -11.16 -6.08 -8.30
CA PHE A 36 -10.90 -5.43 -7.03
C PHE A 36 -10.30 -6.42 -6.04
N ALA A 37 -9.51 -5.92 -5.10
CA ALA A 37 -8.92 -6.71 -4.03
C ALA A 37 -8.64 -5.86 -2.78
N GLN A 38 -8.74 -6.49 -1.62
CA GLN A 38 -8.38 -5.88 -0.35
C GLN A 38 -6.93 -6.23 0.00
N PRO A 39 -6.08 -5.26 0.37
CA PRO A 39 -4.77 -5.54 0.94
C PRO A 39 -4.86 -6.34 2.25
N LEU A 40 -3.87 -7.20 2.50
CA LEU A 40 -3.81 -7.99 3.73
C LEU A 40 -3.47 -7.10 4.92
N PHE A 41 -4.00 -7.45 6.09
CA PHE A 41 -3.68 -6.81 7.37
C PHE A 41 -3.08 -7.82 8.35
N LEU A 42 -2.48 -7.31 9.43
CA LEU A 42 -1.93 -8.14 10.51
C LEU A 42 -3.05 -8.96 11.16
N LYS A 43 -2.83 -10.25 11.43
CA LYS A 43 -3.88 -11.15 11.93
C LYS A 43 -4.46 -10.71 13.26
N ASN A 44 -3.64 -10.16 14.15
CA ASN A 44 -4.06 -9.70 15.48
C ASN A 44 -4.62 -8.27 15.47
N LYS A 45 -4.80 -7.65 14.31
CA LYS A 45 -5.37 -6.30 14.20
C LYS A 45 -6.84 -6.35 14.63
N LYS A 46 -7.14 -5.66 15.73
CA LYS A 46 -8.48 -5.65 16.33
C LYS A 46 -9.43 -4.67 15.64
N ASP A 47 -8.89 -3.58 15.13
CA ASP A 47 -9.64 -2.50 14.53
C ASP A 47 -8.89 -1.82 13.37
N HIS A 48 -9.63 -1.12 12.52
CA HIS A 48 -9.16 -0.47 11.29
C HIS A 48 -9.70 0.96 11.24
N GLY A 49 -8.88 1.90 10.77
CA GLY A 49 -9.32 3.30 10.65
C GLY A 49 -9.97 3.63 9.31
N ASP A 50 -9.69 2.81 8.31
CA ASP A 50 -10.05 2.99 6.91
C ASP A 50 -10.21 1.63 6.22
N LEU A 51 -10.92 1.65 5.09
CA LEU A 51 -11.04 0.58 4.12
C LEU A 51 -10.26 0.96 2.86
N ASP A 52 -9.06 0.39 2.70
CA ASP A 52 -8.33 0.43 1.44
C ASP A 52 -8.84 -0.67 0.50
N LEU A 53 -9.25 -0.30 -0.72
CA LEU A 53 -9.57 -1.23 -1.80
C LEU A 53 -8.71 -0.93 -3.02
N ILE A 54 -7.96 -1.93 -3.48
CA ILE A 54 -7.27 -1.85 -4.77
C ILE A 54 -8.30 -2.16 -5.85
N VAL A 55 -8.52 -1.23 -6.79
CA VAL A 55 -9.55 -1.37 -7.81
C VAL A 55 -8.99 -1.15 -9.20
N ALA A 56 -9.41 -1.98 -10.14
CA ALA A 56 -9.23 -1.75 -11.56
C ALA A 56 -10.56 -1.31 -12.17
N ILE A 57 -10.68 -0.02 -12.50
CA ILE A 57 -11.91 0.54 -13.05
C ILE A 57 -12.08 0.07 -14.50
N ASN A 58 -13.31 -0.30 -14.88
CA ASN A 58 -13.69 -0.57 -16.26
C ASN A 58 -13.35 0.62 -17.18
N GLU A 59 -12.89 0.35 -18.40
CA GLU A 59 -12.50 1.41 -19.33
C GLU A 59 -13.63 2.43 -19.54
N GLY A 60 -13.29 3.73 -19.47
CA GLY A 60 -14.25 4.82 -19.60
C GLY A 60 -15.25 4.99 -18.44
N ARG A 61 -15.24 4.14 -17.41
CA ARG A 61 -16.24 4.16 -16.32
C ARG A 61 -15.87 5.07 -15.14
N ARG A 62 -14.65 5.60 -15.13
CA ARG A 62 -14.18 6.51 -14.08
C ARG A 62 -15.05 7.76 -13.89
N PRO A 63 -15.42 8.52 -14.95
CA PRO A 63 -16.29 9.70 -14.77
C PRO A 63 -17.67 9.33 -14.19
N ALA A 64 -18.23 8.18 -14.57
CA ALA A 64 -19.49 7.70 -14.02
C ALA A 64 -19.37 7.33 -12.53
N LEU A 65 -18.26 6.70 -12.13
CA LEU A 65 -17.96 6.43 -10.73
C LEU A 65 -17.82 7.73 -9.93
N GLU A 66 -17.03 8.71 -10.42
CA GLU A 66 -16.84 10.01 -9.75
C GLU A 66 -18.18 10.78 -9.64
N SER A 67 -19.03 10.70 -10.66
CA SER A 67 -20.39 11.26 -10.60
C SER A 67 -21.26 10.55 -9.57
N PHE A 68 -21.20 9.22 -9.49
CA PHE A 68 -21.96 8.46 -8.49
C PHE A 68 -21.51 8.83 -7.07
N ILE A 69 -20.18 8.88 -6.82
CA ILE A 69 -19.63 9.23 -5.51
C ILE A 69 -20.03 10.66 -5.11
N SER A 70 -19.88 11.63 -5.99
CA SER A 70 -20.22 13.03 -5.69
C SER A 70 -21.71 13.29 -5.47
N GLN A 71 -22.59 12.44 -6.01
CA GLN A 71 -24.03 12.49 -5.77
C GLN A 71 -24.46 11.71 -4.51
N SER A 72 -23.70 10.68 -4.12
CA SER A 72 -24.07 9.78 -3.03
C SER A 72 -23.46 10.17 -1.68
N TYR A 73 -22.35 10.92 -1.68
CA TYR A 73 -21.58 11.24 -0.48
C TYR A 73 -21.27 12.73 -0.42
N ASN A 74 -21.37 13.31 0.79
CA ASN A 74 -21.01 14.71 1.04
C ASN A 74 -19.49 14.89 1.18
N ASP A 75 -18.84 13.93 1.83
CA ASP A 75 -17.41 13.94 2.11
C ASP A 75 -16.67 13.02 1.15
N TYR A 76 -16.06 13.60 0.13
CA TYR A 76 -15.29 12.89 -0.89
C TYR A 76 -14.09 13.70 -1.39
N LYS A 77 -13.15 12.99 -2.01
CA LYS A 77 -11.98 13.57 -2.65
C LYS A 77 -11.57 12.72 -3.85
N PHE A 78 -11.34 13.38 -4.97
CA PHE A 78 -10.80 12.73 -6.18
C PHE A 78 -9.34 13.09 -6.38
N SER A 79 -8.55 12.10 -6.77
CA SER A 79 -7.20 12.27 -7.29
C SER A 79 -6.97 11.26 -8.40
N GLU A 80 -5.95 11.48 -9.23
CA GLU A 80 -5.64 10.59 -10.35
C GLU A 80 -5.51 9.10 -9.94
N ARG A 81 -5.01 8.82 -8.73
CA ARG A 81 -4.72 7.46 -8.28
C ARG A 81 -5.62 6.94 -7.17
N GLU A 82 -6.46 7.79 -6.61
CA GLU A 82 -7.20 7.50 -5.38
C GLU A 82 -8.53 8.26 -5.38
N ILE A 83 -9.62 7.58 -5.05
CA ILE A 83 -10.92 8.18 -4.75
C ILE A 83 -11.24 7.85 -3.30
N SER A 84 -11.32 8.89 -2.46
CA SER A 84 -11.61 8.76 -1.03
C SER A 84 -13.01 9.28 -0.74
N PHE A 85 -13.78 8.60 0.11
CA PHE A 85 -15.09 9.08 0.56
C PHE A 85 -15.47 8.50 1.93
N LEU A 86 -16.46 9.11 2.58
CA LEU A 86 -16.99 8.66 3.87
C LEU A 86 -18.29 7.87 3.67
N HIS A 87 -18.27 6.56 3.91
CA HIS A 87 -19.46 5.69 3.88
C HIS A 87 -20.03 5.53 5.30
N GLY A 88 -20.99 6.38 5.66
CA GLY A 88 -21.47 6.51 7.03
C GLY A 88 -20.37 7.11 7.93
N ASP A 89 -19.77 6.29 8.79
CA ASP A 89 -18.63 6.65 9.65
C ASP A 89 -17.32 5.95 9.25
N LEU A 90 -17.29 5.26 8.10
CA LEU A 90 -16.12 4.55 7.57
C LEU A 90 -15.45 5.35 6.46
N HIS A 91 -14.15 5.60 6.61
CA HIS A 91 -13.32 6.13 5.54
C HIS A 91 -13.01 5.03 4.51
N VAL A 92 -13.33 5.26 3.24
CA VAL A 92 -13.05 4.34 2.13
C VAL A 92 -12.08 5.00 1.16
N ASP A 93 -10.97 4.33 0.89
CA ASP A 93 -9.96 4.71 -0.10
C ASP A 93 -9.96 3.69 -1.26
N LEU A 94 -10.42 4.11 -2.44
CA LEU A 94 -10.32 3.33 -3.67
C LEU A 94 -9.00 3.67 -4.37
N ILE A 95 -8.08 2.72 -4.39
CA ILE A 95 -6.74 2.86 -4.97
C ILE A 95 -6.77 2.33 -6.39
N ILE A 96 -6.69 3.23 -7.35
CA ILE A 96 -6.90 2.94 -8.77
C ILE A 96 -5.61 2.39 -9.38
N ILE A 97 -5.68 1.16 -9.89
CA ILE A 97 -4.57 0.42 -10.48
C ILE A 97 -5.01 -0.17 -11.83
N ASN A 98 -4.07 -0.26 -12.78
CA ASN A 98 -4.33 -1.03 -14.00
C ASN A 98 -4.46 -2.51 -13.64
N LYS A 99 -5.50 -3.19 -14.15
CA LYS A 99 -5.79 -4.60 -13.85
C LYS A 99 -4.57 -5.52 -13.88
N LYS A 100 -3.65 -5.34 -14.84
CA LYS A 100 -2.45 -6.18 -14.96
C LYS A 100 -1.48 -6.12 -13.77
N TRP A 101 -1.60 -5.09 -12.92
CA TRP A 101 -0.76 -4.87 -11.75
C TRP A 101 -1.47 -5.11 -10.42
N ILE A 102 -2.72 -5.61 -10.43
CA ILE A 102 -3.52 -5.71 -9.21
C ILE A 102 -2.84 -6.60 -8.16
N ASP A 103 -2.31 -7.76 -8.54
CA ASP A 103 -1.66 -8.69 -7.62
C ASP A 103 -0.43 -8.08 -6.94
N SER A 104 0.44 -7.44 -7.73
CA SER A 104 1.62 -6.74 -7.21
C SER A 104 1.21 -5.58 -6.29
N ALA A 105 0.16 -4.84 -6.65
CA ALA A 105 -0.32 -3.71 -5.86
C ALA A 105 -0.90 -4.16 -4.51
N VAL A 106 -1.72 -5.21 -4.50
CA VAL A 106 -2.26 -5.82 -3.28
C VAL A 106 -1.13 -6.18 -2.33
N ASN A 107 -0.09 -6.85 -2.82
CA ASN A 107 1.05 -7.23 -1.99
C ASN A 107 1.85 -6.01 -1.50
N TYR A 108 2.05 -4.99 -2.34
CA TYR A 108 2.75 -3.76 -1.96
C TYR A 108 2.03 -2.97 -0.86
N PHE A 109 0.70 -2.87 -0.94
CA PHE A 109 -0.13 -2.16 0.05
C PHE A 109 -0.50 -3.00 1.27
N SER A 110 -0.21 -4.31 1.24
CA SER A 110 -0.45 -5.21 2.37
C SER A 110 0.43 -4.87 3.58
N TYR A 111 -0.11 -5.14 4.76
CA TYR A 111 0.53 -4.94 6.06
C TYR A 111 0.95 -3.48 6.33
N GLY A 112 0.25 -2.53 5.70
CA GLY A 112 0.42 -1.09 5.91
C GLY A 112 1.70 -0.56 5.27
N ASP A 113 2.72 -0.28 6.09
CA ASP A 113 3.97 0.33 5.60
C ASP A 113 5.02 -0.66 5.11
N LEU A 114 4.72 -1.98 5.07
CA LEU A 114 5.71 -2.99 4.69
C LEU A 114 6.30 -2.74 3.30
N GLY A 115 5.47 -2.45 2.28
CA GLY A 115 5.97 -2.11 0.94
C GLY A 115 6.92 -0.90 0.93
N ASN A 116 6.66 0.10 1.78
CA ASN A 116 7.55 1.25 1.92
C ASN A 116 8.90 0.86 2.57
N LEU A 117 8.89 -0.01 3.58
CA LEU A 117 10.10 -0.50 4.24
C LEU A 117 10.92 -1.41 3.32
N LEU A 118 10.27 -2.29 2.56
CA LEU A 118 10.90 -3.10 1.51
C LEU A 118 11.49 -2.23 0.40
N GLY A 119 10.83 -1.11 0.06
CA GLY A 119 11.37 -0.13 -0.88
C GLY A 119 12.67 0.53 -0.41
N MET A 120 12.96 0.54 0.89
CA MET A 120 14.25 1.00 1.41
C MET A 120 15.35 -0.03 1.21
N LEU A 121 15.04 -1.32 1.35
CA LEU A 121 15.95 -2.41 0.95
C LEU A 121 16.24 -2.35 -0.54
N ALA A 122 15.20 -2.16 -1.38
CA ALA A 122 15.39 -2.02 -2.83
C ALA A 122 16.37 -0.88 -3.15
N ARG A 123 16.21 0.25 -2.46
CA ARG A 123 17.04 1.44 -2.67
C ARG A 123 18.50 1.25 -2.24
N SER A 124 18.80 0.40 -1.26
CA SER A 124 20.19 0.18 -0.82
C SER A 124 21.04 -0.53 -1.88
N VAL A 125 20.39 -1.26 -2.80
CA VAL A 125 21.04 -1.97 -3.91
C VAL A 125 20.75 -1.34 -5.29
N GLY A 126 20.31 -0.08 -5.33
CA GLY A 126 20.12 0.66 -6.58
C GLY A 126 18.72 0.55 -7.22
N TYR A 127 17.86 -0.34 -6.73
CA TYR A 127 16.51 -0.54 -7.22
C TYR A 127 15.48 0.43 -6.60
N ARG A 128 14.26 0.37 -7.11
CA ARG A 128 13.04 0.94 -6.54
C ARG A 128 11.96 -0.13 -6.53
N LEU A 129 11.15 -0.15 -5.49
CA LEU A 129 9.95 -0.97 -5.39
C LEU A 129 8.72 -0.05 -5.46
N SER A 130 7.72 -0.43 -6.24
CA SER A 130 6.40 0.19 -6.22
C SER A 130 5.31 -0.86 -6.29
N GLU A 131 4.06 -0.42 -6.35
CA GLU A 131 2.88 -1.26 -6.55
C GLU A 131 2.92 -2.07 -7.86
N GLN A 132 3.82 -1.74 -8.79
CA GLN A 132 4.01 -2.44 -10.05
C GLN A 132 5.21 -3.40 -10.02
N GLY A 133 5.94 -3.51 -8.90
CA GLY A 133 7.13 -4.36 -8.79
C GLY A 133 8.45 -3.57 -8.72
N ILE A 134 9.56 -4.24 -9.05
CA ILE A 134 10.91 -3.67 -8.97
C ILE A 134 11.33 -3.06 -10.30
N PHE A 135 11.90 -1.85 -10.22
CA PHE A 135 12.44 -1.14 -11.37
C PHE A 135 13.71 -0.38 -11.03
N GLU A 136 14.51 -0.12 -12.06
CA GLU A 136 15.58 0.86 -12.04
C GLU A 136 15.11 2.17 -12.67
N THR A 137 15.73 3.26 -12.26
CA THR A 137 15.46 4.57 -12.85
C THR A 137 16.59 4.94 -13.78
N LEU A 138 16.30 5.02 -15.08
CA LEU A 138 17.25 5.47 -16.08
C LEU A 138 17.25 7.00 -16.10
N LYS A 139 18.42 7.59 -15.85
CA LYS A 139 18.63 9.01 -16.14
C LYS A 139 18.85 9.11 -17.65
N ALA A 140 17.91 9.70 -18.35
CA ALA A 140 18.19 10.18 -19.70
C ALA A 140 19.17 11.36 -19.62
N GLU A 141 20.00 11.54 -20.66
CA GLU A 141 20.73 12.78 -20.87
C GLU A 141 19.74 13.96 -20.93
N ASP A 142 20.23 15.12 -20.50
CA ASP A 142 19.52 16.33 -20.07
C ASP A 142 18.03 16.48 -20.51
N CYS A 143 17.18 16.74 -19.49
CA CYS A 143 15.79 17.18 -19.58
C CYS A 143 14.70 16.15 -19.93
N ALA A 144 15.02 14.88 -20.22
CA ALA A 144 13.99 13.85 -20.40
C ALA A 144 13.48 13.28 -19.05
N PRO A 145 12.18 12.92 -18.94
CA PRO A 145 11.64 12.31 -17.73
C PRO A 145 12.37 11.01 -17.42
N MET A 146 12.67 10.79 -16.14
CA MET A 146 13.30 9.57 -15.65
C MET A 146 12.49 8.34 -16.09
N ALA A 147 13.03 7.58 -17.06
CA ALA A 147 12.39 6.36 -17.54
C ALA A 147 12.51 5.26 -16.48
N ARG A 148 11.46 4.43 -16.36
CA ARG A 148 11.47 3.25 -15.48
C ARG A 148 11.75 2.01 -16.31
N ASN A 149 12.83 1.31 -15.99
CA ASN A 149 13.10 -0.01 -16.52
C ASN A 149 12.66 -1.05 -15.49
N TYR A 150 11.51 -1.68 -15.70
CA TYR A 150 10.99 -2.70 -14.78
C TYR A 150 11.81 -3.98 -14.92
N ILE A 151 12.37 -4.43 -13.80
CA ILE A 151 13.13 -5.68 -13.69
C ILE A 151 12.16 -6.84 -13.56
N THR A 152 11.14 -6.67 -12.72
CA THR A 152 10.05 -7.64 -12.57
C THR A 152 8.78 -6.95 -12.08
N HIS A 153 7.65 -7.51 -12.51
CA HIS A 153 6.32 -7.18 -12.00
C HIS A 153 5.78 -8.27 -11.05
N ASN A 154 6.52 -9.37 -10.90
CA ASN A 154 6.17 -10.47 -10.02
C ASN A 154 6.62 -10.13 -8.58
N TRP A 155 5.70 -10.26 -7.63
CA TRP A 155 5.99 -9.92 -6.23
C TRP A 155 6.96 -10.91 -5.57
N ASP A 156 6.86 -12.20 -5.86
CA ASP A 156 7.76 -13.22 -5.31
C ASP A 156 9.19 -12.97 -5.82
N GLU A 157 9.36 -12.73 -7.12
CA GLU A 157 10.66 -12.35 -7.70
C GLU A 157 11.18 -11.03 -7.10
N SER A 158 10.29 -10.07 -6.83
CA SER A 158 10.66 -8.84 -6.14
C SER A 158 11.24 -9.14 -4.75
N LEU A 159 10.62 -10.04 -3.98
CA LEU A 159 11.16 -10.45 -2.67
C LEU A 159 12.49 -11.21 -2.82
N GLU A 160 12.65 -12.06 -3.82
CA GLU A 160 13.92 -12.76 -4.07
C GLU A 160 15.07 -11.79 -4.36
N LEU A 161 14.84 -10.79 -5.21
CA LEU A 161 15.79 -9.70 -5.49
C LEU A 161 16.11 -8.89 -4.22
N LEU A 162 15.17 -8.79 -3.29
CA LEU A 162 15.38 -8.18 -1.98
C LEU A 162 16.03 -9.12 -0.96
N GLY A 163 16.59 -10.25 -1.39
CA GLY A 163 17.37 -11.15 -0.55
C GLY A 163 16.53 -12.08 0.33
N PHE A 164 15.26 -12.30 0.02
CA PHE A 164 14.41 -13.26 0.71
C PHE A 164 14.51 -14.66 0.11
N SER A 165 14.40 -15.69 0.95
CA SER A 165 14.37 -17.09 0.52
C SER A 165 12.93 -17.53 0.24
N ARG A 166 12.75 -18.68 -0.41
CA ARG A 166 11.40 -19.26 -0.64
C ARG A 166 10.61 -19.45 0.65
N THR A 167 11.27 -19.77 1.77
CA THR A 167 10.62 -19.89 3.08
C THR A 167 10.11 -18.54 3.59
N HIS A 168 10.87 -17.47 3.37
CA HIS A 168 10.45 -16.11 3.71
C HIS A 168 9.25 -15.68 2.84
N ILE A 169 9.25 -16.01 1.55
CA ILE A 169 8.13 -15.69 0.65
C ILE A 169 6.84 -16.40 1.10
N LYS A 170 6.91 -17.69 1.44
CA LYS A 170 5.79 -18.41 2.04
C LYS A 170 5.30 -17.76 3.34
N LYS A 171 6.21 -17.25 4.16
CA LYS A 171 5.87 -16.51 5.38
C LYS A 171 5.09 -15.22 5.07
N PHE A 172 5.47 -14.47 4.04
CA PHE A 172 4.70 -13.31 3.57
C PHE A 172 3.28 -13.72 3.16
N THR A 173 3.12 -14.75 2.32
CA THR A 173 1.79 -15.21 1.86
C THR A 173 0.90 -15.69 3.02
N ASN A 174 1.49 -16.38 4.00
CA ASN A 174 0.77 -16.84 5.18
C ASN A 174 0.41 -15.70 6.15
N GLY A 175 0.98 -14.52 5.95
CA GLY A 175 0.78 -13.31 6.73
C GLY A 175 1.42 -13.28 8.11
N PHE A 176 1.39 -12.09 8.68
CA PHE A 176 2.03 -11.75 9.95
C PHE A 176 1.01 -11.65 11.08
N SER A 177 1.37 -12.14 12.25
CA SER A 177 0.52 -12.05 13.44
C SER A 177 0.40 -10.60 13.92
N ASP A 178 1.54 -9.91 14.02
CA ASP A 178 1.66 -8.54 14.52
C ASP A 178 2.81 -7.79 13.83
N ALA A 179 3.05 -6.55 14.26
CA ALA A 179 4.09 -5.70 13.68
C ALA A 179 5.51 -6.24 13.94
N ILE A 180 5.76 -6.90 15.06
CA ILE A 180 7.09 -7.44 15.39
C ILE A 180 7.40 -8.64 14.49
N ASP A 181 6.44 -9.52 14.25
CA ASP A 181 6.57 -10.63 13.27
C ASP A 181 6.87 -10.09 11.86
N MET A 182 6.17 -9.03 11.44
CA MET A 182 6.45 -8.33 10.18
C MET A 182 7.85 -7.68 10.14
N PHE A 183 8.32 -7.11 11.24
CA PHE A 183 9.66 -6.51 11.31
C PHE A 183 10.78 -7.55 11.28
N ASN A 184 10.57 -8.68 11.95
CA ASN A 184 11.48 -9.83 11.90
C ASN A 184 11.58 -10.38 10.47
N PHE A 185 10.48 -10.38 9.72
CA PHE A 185 10.52 -10.69 8.30
C PHE A 185 11.45 -9.73 7.56
N ILE A 186 11.33 -8.41 7.71
CA ILE A 186 12.24 -7.44 7.05
C ILE A 186 13.71 -7.73 7.40
N LYS A 187 14.02 -7.99 8.68
CA LYS A 187 15.37 -8.30 9.18
C LYS A 187 15.93 -9.62 8.66
N SER A 188 15.09 -10.53 8.16
CA SER A 188 15.51 -11.81 7.58
C SER A 188 16.07 -11.71 6.15
N SER A 189 15.96 -10.52 5.53
CA SER A 189 16.56 -10.25 4.22
C SER A 189 18.09 -10.32 4.29
N LYS A 190 18.72 -10.92 3.28
CA LYS A 190 20.18 -10.85 3.09
C LYS A 190 20.70 -9.42 2.85
N LEU A 191 19.83 -8.50 2.44
CA LEU A 191 20.16 -7.09 2.23
C LEU A 191 19.94 -6.24 3.48
N TYR A 192 19.48 -6.82 4.59
CA TYR A 192 19.22 -6.07 5.80
C TYR A 192 20.51 -5.49 6.38
N ASP A 193 20.51 -4.17 6.54
CA ASP A 193 21.48 -3.44 7.35
C ASP A 193 20.70 -2.36 8.11
N LYS A 194 20.89 -2.28 9.44
CA LYS A 194 20.23 -1.27 10.28
C LYS A 194 20.50 0.16 9.79
N GLN A 195 21.65 0.41 9.15
CA GLN A 195 22.02 1.73 8.64
C GLN A 195 21.04 2.22 7.56
N ILE A 196 20.41 1.32 6.80
CA ILE A 196 19.41 1.64 5.78
C ILE A 196 18.23 2.40 6.39
N PHE A 197 17.90 2.09 7.65
CA PHE A 197 16.69 2.57 8.32
C PHE A 197 16.93 3.69 9.32
N LYS A 198 18.18 4.14 9.50
CA LYS A 198 18.46 5.27 10.37
C LYS A 198 17.97 6.58 9.76
N LEU A 199 17.34 7.41 10.59
CA LEU A 199 16.83 8.72 10.19
C LEU A 199 17.91 9.64 9.61
N GLU A 200 19.15 9.55 10.09
CA GLU A 200 20.29 10.34 9.61
C GLU A 200 20.60 10.11 8.12
N ASN A 201 20.33 8.90 7.61
CA ASN A 201 20.55 8.51 6.22
C ASN A 201 19.34 8.78 5.31
N MET A 202 18.22 9.22 5.88
CA MET A 202 17.00 9.53 5.13
C MET A 202 16.95 10.99 4.71
N ASN A 203 16.32 11.29 3.57
CA ASN A 203 16.05 12.68 3.20
C ASN A 203 14.92 13.31 4.05
N SER A 204 14.79 14.63 4.02
CA SER A 204 13.80 15.38 4.83
C SER A 204 12.35 14.91 4.62
N ALA A 205 11.98 14.54 3.40
CA ALA A 205 10.62 14.07 3.09
C ALA A 205 10.36 12.67 3.69
N GLN A 206 11.33 11.75 3.59
CA GLN A 206 11.28 10.42 4.20
C GLN A 206 11.24 10.52 5.72
N ARG A 207 12.11 11.32 6.34
CA ARG A 207 12.10 11.55 7.80
C ARG A 207 10.74 12.03 8.31
N ARG A 208 10.11 12.97 7.59
CA ARG A 208 8.77 13.48 7.93
C ARG A 208 7.70 12.40 7.86
N ARG A 209 7.79 11.47 6.90
CA ARG A 209 6.86 10.33 6.80
C ARG A 209 7.07 9.33 7.94
N PHE A 210 8.32 8.96 8.22
CA PHE A 210 8.68 8.05 9.30
C PHE A 210 8.16 8.50 10.67
N LYS A 211 8.22 9.81 10.94
CA LYS A 211 7.71 10.38 12.20
C LYS A 211 6.18 10.39 12.30
N LYS A 212 5.45 10.37 11.18
CA LYS A 212 3.98 10.48 11.15
C LYS A 212 3.28 9.12 11.10
N ARG A 213 3.93 8.08 10.59
CA ARG A 213 3.30 6.78 10.36
C ARG A 213 3.58 5.80 11.51
N PRO A 214 2.54 5.21 12.13
CA PRO A 214 2.71 4.34 13.30
C PRO A 214 3.67 3.18 13.08
N ASN A 215 3.53 2.42 11.98
CA ASN A 215 4.37 1.25 11.72
C ASN A 215 5.83 1.63 11.44
N GLN A 216 6.08 2.73 10.72
CA GLN A 216 7.45 3.21 10.48
C GLN A 216 8.10 3.70 11.77
N LYS A 217 7.36 4.41 12.63
CA LYS A 217 7.85 4.83 13.95
C LYS A 217 8.18 3.63 14.83
N LEU A 218 7.28 2.66 14.91
CA LEU A 218 7.48 1.45 15.70
C LEU A 218 8.67 0.62 15.18
N PHE A 219 8.88 0.58 13.87
CA PHE A 219 10.04 -0.09 13.30
C PHE A 219 11.36 0.56 13.72
N LEU A 220 11.43 1.90 13.78
CA LEU A 220 12.62 2.61 14.26
C LEU A 220 12.96 2.27 15.72
N GLU A 221 11.94 2.12 16.57
CA GLU A 221 12.10 1.70 17.96
C GLU A 221 12.58 0.25 18.09
N HIS A 222 12.41 -0.55 17.03
CA HIS A 222 12.78 -1.95 16.96
C HIS A 222 14.11 -2.21 16.21
N LEU A 223 14.84 -1.19 15.77
CA LEU A 223 16.11 -1.35 15.02
C LEU A 223 17.27 -1.93 15.85
#